data_AF-A0A2V7AT52-F1
#
_entry.id   AF-A0A2V7AT52-F1
#
_cell.length_a   1.000
_cell.length_b   1.000
_cell.length_c   1.000
_cell.angle_alpha   90.00
_cell.angle_beta   90.00
_cell.angle_gamma   90.00
#
_symmetry.space_group_name_H-M   'P 1'
#
loop_
_entity.id
_entity.type
_entity.pdbx_description
1 polymer ?
#
loop_
_entity_poly.entity_id
_entity_poly.type
_entity_poly.pdbx_seq_one_letter_code
_entity_poly.pdbx_strand_id
1 'polypeptide(L)'
;MTEQVCIGETCSRCLHSCPTDAVLHFGLDKRDCARAAQEFGFSTILQFFEQFVAADRAGKSAMMSSRDMFGFWQGLLRVVGSFGDCPRCLAVCPVGFDYHAHLADHQRTIPEKTAEKVAKGRAYLDARRNGSPGDGLNSWNVRWVGPEGYQGLVARQLQAFRDAKKR
;
A
#
# COMPACT_ATOMS: atom_id res chain seq x y z
N MET A 1 -9.51 -17.49 11.11
CA MET A 1 -8.05 -17.28 10.99
C MET A 1 -7.52 -17.03 12.38
N THR A 2 -6.48 -17.74 12.82
CA THR A 2 -5.92 -17.61 14.18
C THR A 2 -4.78 -16.59 14.24
N GLU A 3 -3.91 -16.56 13.22
CA GLU A 3 -2.77 -15.65 13.07
C GLU A 3 -2.99 -14.62 11.93
N GLN A 4 -2.53 -13.37 12.10
CA GLN A 4 -2.54 -12.35 11.02
C GLN A 4 -1.53 -12.66 9.91
N VAL A 5 -1.96 -12.38 8.68
CA VAL A 5 -1.06 -12.26 7.53
C VAL A 5 -0.28 -10.93 7.57
N CYS A 6 -0.95 -9.85 7.99
CA CYS A 6 -0.31 -8.55 8.19
C CYS A 6 0.75 -8.67 9.31
N ILE A 7 1.94 -8.13 9.12
CA ILE A 7 2.98 -8.11 10.17
C ILE A 7 2.54 -7.23 11.37
N GLY A 8 1.64 -6.27 11.12
CA GLY A 8 1.04 -5.43 12.15
C GLY A 8 1.81 -4.13 12.40
N GLU A 9 1.68 -3.63 13.62
CA GLU A 9 2.09 -2.30 14.07
C GLU A 9 3.61 -2.12 13.99
N THR A 10 4.39 -3.19 14.15
CA THR A 10 5.84 -3.17 14.01
C THR A 10 6.31 -2.94 12.57
N CYS A 11 5.45 -3.19 11.57
CA CYS A 11 5.73 -2.92 10.17
C CYS A 11 5.37 -1.47 9.80
N SER A 12 4.10 -1.08 10.00
CA SER A 12 3.57 0.28 9.75
C SER A 12 3.91 0.93 8.39
N ARG A 13 4.38 0.16 7.40
CA ARG A 13 4.86 0.71 6.11
C ARG A 13 3.74 1.40 5.32
N CYS A 14 2.55 0.80 5.27
CA CYS A 14 1.38 1.41 4.65
C CYS A 14 1.02 2.76 5.29
N LEU A 15 1.04 2.83 6.63
CA LEU A 15 0.81 4.05 7.41
C LEU A 15 1.84 5.12 7.06
N HIS A 16 3.13 4.77 7.04
CA HIS A 16 4.19 5.73 6.71
C HIS A 16 4.08 6.25 5.28
N SER A 17 3.66 5.40 4.34
CA SER A 17 3.54 5.76 2.93
C SER A 17 2.28 6.53 2.56
N CYS A 18 1.24 6.50 3.41
CA CYS A 18 -0.08 7.01 3.04
C CYS A 18 -0.03 8.52 2.76
N PRO A 19 -0.42 8.99 1.56
CA PRO A 19 -0.32 10.41 1.21
C PRO A 19 -1.34 11.30 1.93
N THR A 20 -2.44 10.72 2.42
CA THR A 20 -3.54 11.44 3.08
C THR A 20 -3.70 11.05 4.56
N ASP A 21 -2.76 10.29 5.11
CA ASP A 21 -2.76 9.81 6.50
C ASP A 21 -4.01 9.03 6.94
N ALA A 22 -4.74 8.48 5.97
CA ALA A 22 -6.00 7.75 6.13
C ALA A 22 -5.86 6.37 6.79
N VAL A 23 -4.65 5.88 7.07
CA VAL A 23 -4.44 4.54 7.67
C VAL A 23 -4.75 4.56 9.17
N LEU A 24 -5.65 3.65 9.56
CA LEU A 24 -6.06 3.38 10.94
C LEU A 24 -5.46 2.06 11.44
N HIS A 25 -5.64 1.72 12.73
CA HIS A 25 -4.95 0.59 13.39
C HIS A 25 -5.06 -0.74 12.62
N PHE A 26 -6.24 -1.05 12.09
CA PHE A 26 -6.45 -2.11 11.08
C PHE A 26 -7.59 -1.73 10.12
N GLY A 27 -7.61 -0.45 9.74
CA GLY A 27 -8.68 0.14 8.95
C GLY A 27 -8.21 1.27 8.06
N LEU A 28 -9.14 1.84 7.32
CA LEU A 28 -8.91 3.00 6.45
C LEU A 28 -10.03 4.01 6.68
N ASP A 29 -9.68 5.27 6.91
CA ASP A 29 -10.61 6.36 6.69
C ASP A 29 -10.88 6.45 5.19
N LYS A 30 -12.06 6.01 4.77
CA LYS A 30 -12.42 5.97 3.35
C LYS A 30 -12.57 7.35 2.74
N ARG A 31 -12.96 8.36 3.52
CA ARG A 31 -13.14 9.73 3.03
C ARG A 31 -11.79 10.36 2.75
N ASP A 32 -10.84 10.24 3.68
CA ASP A 32 -9.49 10.75 3.46
C ASP A 32 -8.70 9.92 2.45
N CYS A 33 -8.90 8.61 2.40
CA CYS A 33 -8.27 7.76 1.39
C CYS A 33 -8.71 8.13 -0.03
N ALA A 34 -10.00 8.43 -0.23
CA ALA A 34 -10.55 8.78 -1.52
C ALA A 34 -9.94 10.07 -2.14
N ARG A 35 -9.38 10.97 -1.31
CA ARG A 35 -8.73 12.20 -1.78
C ARG A 35 -7.49 11.95 -2.64
N ALA A 36 -6.85 10.79 -2.49
CA ALA A 36 -5.73 10.35 -3.32
C ALA A 36 -6.06 9.11 -4.15
N ALA A 37 -7.32 8.68 -4.16
CA ALA A 37 -7.76 7.56 -4.98
C ALA A 37 -7.88 7.99 -6.45
N GLN A 38 -7.93 6.99 -7.35
CA GLN A 38 -8.12 7.23 -8.79
C GLN A 38 -6.98 8.05 -9.43
N GLU A 39 -5.74 7.83 -9.00
CA GLU A 39 -4.54 8.43 -9.59
C GLU A 39 -4.53 8.31 -11.13
N PHE A 40 -4.94 7.15 -11.63
CA PHE A 40 -5.09 6.82 -13.05
C PHE A 40 -6.58 6.59 -13.41
N GLY A 41 -7.48 7.34 -12.78
CA GLY A 41 -8.92 7.25 -13.00
C GLY A 41 -9.41 8.02 -14.23
N PHE A 42 -10.73 8.03 -14.41
CA PHE A 42 -11.38 8.59 -15.60
C PHE A 42 -10.99 10.05 -15.87
N SER A 43 -10.97 10.90 -14.84
CA SER A 43 -10.63 12.32 -15.01
C SER A 43 -9.18 12.51 -15.49
N THR A 44 -8.23 11.76 -14.93
CA THR A 44 -6.81 11.80 -15.37
C THR A 44 -6.68 11.30 -16.81
N ILE A 45 -7.37 10.21 -17.16
CA ILE A 45 -7.40 9.64 -18.51
C ILE A 45 -7.96 10.67 -19.51
N LEU A 46 -9.08 11.31 -19.18
CA LEU A 46 -9.72 12.30 -20.04
C LEU A 46 -8.78 13.48 -20.31
N GLN A 47 -8.20 14.07 -19.26
CA GLN A 47 -7.25 15.19 -19.40
C GLN A 47 -6.02 14.80 -20.24
N PHE A 48 -5.50 13.59 -20.05
CA PHE A 48 -4.39 13.09 -20.86
C PHE A 48 -4.77 13.02 -22.34
N PHE A 49 -5.95 12.47 -22.67
CA PHE A 49 -6.37 12.35 -24.07
C PHE A 49 -6.69 13.71 -24.71
N GLU A 50 -7.25 14.66 -23.96
CA GLU A 50 -7.43 16.05 -24.43
C GLU A 50 -6.08 16.66 -24.85
N GLN A 51 -5.06 16.54 -23.99
CA GLN A 51 -3.70 17.01 -24.29
C GLN A 51 -3.07 16.24 -25.45
N PHE A 52 -3.28 14.91 -25.51
CA PHE A 52 -2.74 14.06 -26.57
C PHE A 52 -3.30 14.43 -27.93
N VAL A 53 -4.62 14.69 -28.04
CA VAL A 53 -5.26 15.09 -29.30
C VAL A 53 -4.68 16.41 -29.82
N ALA A 54 -4.47 17.37 -28.91
CA ALA A 54 -3.91 18.69 -29.23
C ALA A 54 -2.41 18.68 -29.55
N ALA A 55 -1.67 17.65 -29.12
CA ALA A 55 -0.22 17.58 -29.30
C ALA A 55 0.21 17.29 -30.76
N ASP A 56 1.41 17.77 -31.10
CA ASP A 56 2.09 17.42 -32.34
C ASP A 56 2.62 15.97 -32.31
N ARG A 57 3.26 15.52 -33.40
CA ARG A 57 3.75 14.13 -33.50
C ARG A 57 4.80 13.81 -32.43
N ALA A 58 5.69 14.76 -32.13
CA ALA A 58 6.74 14.56 -31.14
C ALA A 58 6.14 14.46 -29.73
N GLY A 59 5.23 15.37 -29.36
CA GLY A 59 4.50 15.35 -28.10
C GLY A 59 3.70 14.07 -27.90
N LYS A 60 2.95 13.63 -28.92
CA LYS A 60 2.23 12.35 -28.90
C LYS A 60 3.18 11.18 -28.60
N SER A 61 4.33 11.12 -29.27
CA SER A 61 5.30 10.05 -29.05
C SER A 61 5.87 10.06 -27.61
N ALA A 62 6.14 11.24 -27.05
CA ALA A 62 6.62 11.36 -25.68
C ALA A 62 5.55 10.93 -24.66
N MET A 63 4.30 11.35 -24.89
CA MET A 63 3.16 10.98 -24.04
C MET A 63 2.91 9.47 -24.03
N MET A 64 3.03 8.77 -25.16
CA MET A 64 2.87 7.31 -25.24
C MET A 64 3.92 6.54 -24.40
N SER A 65 5.09 7.13 -24.18
CA SER A 65 6.17 6.55 -23.36
C SER A 65 6.16 7.08 -21.92
N SER A 66 5.16 7.87 -21.55
CA SER A 66 5.05 8.47 -20.22
C SER A 66 4.66 7.45 -19.16
N ARG A 67 4.95 7.80 -17.90
CA ARG A 67 4.46 7.10 -16.71
C ARG A 67 2.94 6.93 -16.73
N ASP A 68 2.21 7.97 -17.14
CA ASP A 68 0.75 7.98 -17.07
C ASP A 68 0.15 6.98 -18.05
N MET A 69 0.71 6.85 -19.26
CA MET A 69 0.28 5.81 -20.21
C MET A 69 0.46 4.40 -19.63
N PHE A 70 1.59 4.14 -18.98
CA PHE A 70 1.82 2.86 -18.30
C PHE A 70 0.85 2.67 -17.12
N GLY A 71 0.58 3.72 -16.35
CA GLY A 71 -0.39 3.75 -15.27
C GLY A 71 -1.81 3.42 -15.72
N PHE A 72 -2.26 4.00 -16.84
CA PHE A 72 -3.57 3.70 -17.43
C PHE A 72 -3.67 2.23 -17.87
N TRP A 73 -2.63 1.70 -18.51
CA TRP A 73 -2.60 0.29 -18.90
C TRP A 73 -2.69 -0.66 -17.69
N GLN A 74 -1.93 -0.38 -16.63
CA GLN A 74 -2.01 -1.14 -15.37
C GLN A 74 -3.39 -1.01 -14.72
N GLY A 75 -3.92 0.20 -14.66
CA GLY A 75 -5.21 0.49 -14.04
C GLY A 75 -6.38 -0.19 -14.74
N LEU A 76 -6.37 -0.25 -16.07
CA LEU A 76 -7.38 -0.96 -16.86
C LEU A 76 -7.33 -2.48 -16.67
N LEU A 77 -6.13 -3.07 -16.59
CA LEU A 77 -5.98 -4.53 -16.50
C LEU A 77 -6.07 -5.08 -15.07
N ARG A 78 -5.64 -4.29 -14.08
CA ARG A 78 -5.47 -4.75 -12.69
C ARG A 78 -6.35 -4.00 -11.70
N VAL A 79 -7.13 -3.00 -12.16
CA VAL A 79 -8.05 -2.20 -11.33
C VAL A 79 -7.32 -1.31 -10.31
N VAL A 80 -5.99 -1.39 -10.23
CA VAL A 80 -5.14 -0.64 -9.30
C VAL A 80 -4.94 0.79 -9.79
N GLY A 81 -5.38 1.78 -9.00
CA GLY A 81 -5.22 3.20 -9.32
C GLY A 81 -6.26 3.78 -10.28
N SER A 82 -7.09 2.95 -10.91
CA SER A 82 -8.24 3.41 -11.71
C SER A 82 -9.57 3.39 -10.95
N PHE A 83 -9.71 2.56 -9.90
CA PHE A 83 -10.97 2.42 -9.17
C PHE A 83 -10.80 2.41 -7.65
N GLY A 84 -11.30 3.47 -6.99
CA GLY A 84 -11.61 3.46 -5.56
C GLY A 84 -10.42 3.33 -4.60
N ASP A 85 -9.19 3.32 -5.11
CA ASP A 85 -7.99 3.20 -4.30
C ASP A 85 -6.83 4.09 -4.76
N CYS A 86 -5.91 4.31 -3.83
CA CYS A 86 -4.56 4.80 -4.09
C CYS A 86 -3.63 3.58 -3.98
N PRO A 87 -2.74 3.31 -4.95
CA PRO A 87 -1.92 2.09 -4.95
C PRO A 87 -0.85 2.08 -3.85
N ARG A 88 -0.65 3.20 -3.15
CA ARG A 88 0.53 3.46 -2.35
C ARG A 88 0.76 2.44 -1.25
N CYS A 89 -0.30 2.06 -0.52
CA CYS A 89 -0.20 1.09 0.58
C CYS A 89 0.17 -0.31 0.07
N LEU A 90 -0.37 -0.71 -1.09
CA LEU A 90 -0.03 -1.99 -1.75
C LEU A 90 1.43 -1.98 -2.19
N ALA A 91 1.89 -0.86 -2.75
CA ALA A 91 3.24 -0.70 -3.27
C ALA A 91 4.37 -0.71 -2.22
N VAL A 92 4.08 -0.72 -0.91
CA VAL A 92 5.10 -0.87 0.16
C VAL A 92 4.89 -2.07 1.06
N CYS A 93 3.80 -2.82 0.87
CA CYS A 93 3.49 -3.94 1.73
C CYS A 93 4.60 -5.01 1.61
N PRO A 94 5.28 -5.38 2.72
CA PRO A 94 6.34 -6.38 2.66
C PRO A 94 5.80 -7.82 2.69
N VAL A 95 4.48 -8.00 2.75
CA VAL A 95 3.87 -9.33 2.74
C VAL A 95 3.99 -9.90 1.32
N GLY A 96 4.61 -11.07 1.22
CA GLY A 96 4.84 -11.77 -0.06
C GLY A 96 6.33 -11.91 -0.38
N PHE A 97 6.68 -12.97 -1.11
CA PHE A 97 8.07 -13.25 -1.45
C PHE A 97 8.67 -12.24 -2.43
N ASP A 98 7.85 -11.68 -3.33
CA ASP A 98 8.29 -10.74 -4.35
C ASP A 98 8.91 -9.48 -3.75
N TYR A 99 8.36 -8.99 -2.63
CA TYR A 99 8.95 -7.86 -1.92
C TYR A 99 10.40 -8.16 -1.53
N HIS A 100 10.62 -9.28 -0.85
CA HIS A 100 11.94 -9.65 -0.37
C HIS A 100 12.91 -10.11 -1.47
N ALA A 101 12.39 -10.65 -2.56
CA ALA A 101 13.19 -11.15 -3.67
C ALA A 101 13.59 -10.04 -4.66
N HIS A 102 12.75 -9.02 -4.84
CA HIS A 102 12.88 -8.08 -5.96
C HIS A 102 12.65 -6.61 -5.60
N LEU A 103 11.83 -6.30 -4.59
CA LEU A 103 11.37 -4.91 -4.37
C LEU A 103 12.04 -4.23 -3.16
N ALA A 104 12.61 -4.99 -2.24
CA ALA A 104 13.09 -4.48 -0.96
C ALA A 104 14.09 -3.35 -1.13
N ASP A 105 15.04 -3.45 -2.05
CA ASP A 105 16.08 -2.42 -2.21
C ASP A 105 15.52 -1.10 -2.74
N HIS A 106 14.50 -1.17 -3.61
CA HIS A 106 13.84 0.01 -4.16
C HIS A 106 12.80 0.62 -3.22
N GLN A 107 12.16 -0.21 -2.39
CA GLN A 107 11.02 0.20 -1.57
C GLN A 107 11.33 0.35 -0.08
N ARG A 108 12.53 -0.04 0.38
CA ARG A 108 12.90 0.04 1.81
C ARG A 108 12.74 1.45 2.36
N THR A 109 13.21 2.44 1.61
CA THR A 109 13.04 3.86 1.92
C THR A 109 11.64 4.30 1.57
N ILE A 110 10.95 4.93 2.52
CA ILE A 110 9.62 5.51 2.34
C ILE A 110 9.78 7.03 2.43
N PRO A 111 9.79 7.76 1.29
CA PRO A 111 9.97 9.21 1.29
C PRO A 111 8.90 9.96 2.10
N GLU A 112 7.69 9.42 2.17
CA GLU A 112 6.55 10.03 2.86
C GLU A 112 6.58 9.84 4.39
N LYS A 113 7.60 9.14 4.91
CA LYS A 113 7.72 8.83 6.34
C LYS A 113 8.14 10.07 7.13
N THR A 114 7.28 10.51 8.03
CA THR A 114 7.55 11.62 8.95
C THR A 114 7.57 11.16 10.42
N ALA A 115 8.04 12.03 11.31
CA ALA A 115 8.07 11.74 12.75
C ALA A 115 6.65 11.52 13.32
N GLU A 116 5.68 12.30 12.84
CA GLU A 116 4.26 12.21 13.23
C GLU A 116 3.67 10.85 12.84
N LYS A 117 3.98 10.36 11.64
CA LYS A 117 3.54 9.03 11.19
C LYS A 117 4.18 7.92 12.00
N VAL A 118 5.45 8.07 12.41
CA VAL A 118 6.10 7.11 13.31
C VAL A 118 5.42 7.10 14.69
N ALA A 119 5.13 8.29 15.24
CA ALA A 119 4.42 8.42 16.51
C ALA A 119 3.02 7.79 16.45
N LYS A 120 2.27 8.00 15.36
CA LYS A 120 0.96 7.37 15.13
C LYS A 120 1.04 5.85 15.11
N GLY A 121 2.01 5.28 14.40
CA GLY A 121 2.24 3.83 14.40
C GLY A 121 2.61 3.29 15.79
N ARG A 122 3.40 4.04 16.56
CA ARG A 122 3.75 3.67 17.94
C ARG A 122 2.52 3.70 18.86
N ALA A 123 1.66 4.71 18.72
CA ALA A 123 0.42 4.80 19.49
C ALA A 123 -0.49 3.58 19.27
N TYR A 124 -0.59 3.07 18.02
CA TYR A 124 -1.31 1.83 17.74
C TYR A 124 -0.70 0.60 18.41
N LEU A 125 0.64 0.48 18.39
CA LEU A 125 1.32 -0.61 19.09
C LEU A 125 1.03 -0.60 20.60
N ASP A 126 1.12 0.58 21.22
CA ASP A 126 0.90 0.74 22.66
C ASP A 126 -0.59 0.52 23.02
N ALA A 127 -1.51 1.01 22.19
CA ALA A 127 -2.96 0.75 22.30
C ALA A 127 -3.28 -0.75 22.25
N ARG A 128 -2.66 -1.51 21.34
CA ARG A 128 -2.85 -2.96 21.24
C ARG A 128 -2.36 -3.68 22.49
N ARG A 129 -1.19 -3.30 23.02
CA ARG A 129 -0.61 -3.89 24.24
C ARG A 129 -1.46 -3.63 25.47
N ASN A 130 -2.07 -2.46 25.56
CA ASN A 130 -2.92 -2.06 26.68
C ASN A 130 -4.36 -2.58 26.57
N GLY A 131 -4.67 -3.41 25.56
CA GLY A 131 -6.01 -3.96 25.36
C GLY A 131 -7.07 -2.90 24.99
N SER A 132 -6.64 -1.71 24.58
CA SER A 132 -7.50 -0.58 24.22
C SER A 132 -7.22 -0.21 22.77
N PRO A 133 -7.58 -1.07 21.80
CA PRO A 133 -7.30 -0.79 20.40
C PRO A 133 -7.98 0.52 20.00
N GLY A 134 -7.18 1.45 19.46
CA GLY A 134 -7.66 2.75 19.02
C GLY A 134 -8.49 2.66 17.74
N ASP A 135 -8.61 3.78 17.04
CA ASP A 135 -9.44 3.84 15.85
C ASP A 135 -9.05 2.81 14.77
N GLY A 136 -10.08 2.18 14.22
CA GLY A 136 -9.96 1.29 13.07
C GLY A 136 -9.80 -0.19 13.39
N LEU A 137 -9.56 -0.64 14.62
CA LEU A 137 -9.71 -2.06 15.01
C LEU A 137 -10.99 -2.25 15.84
N ASN A 138 -11.85 -3.15 15.41
CA ASN A 138 -13.15 -3.41 16.02
C ASN A 138 -13.50 -4.91 15.99
N SER A 139 -14.63 -5.26 16.59
CA SER A 139 -15.13 -6.63 16.66
C SER A 139 -15.40 -7.26 15.29
N TRP A 140 -15.61 -6.46 14.24
CA TRP A 140 -15.86 -6.95 12.89
C TRP A 140 -14.58 -7.28 12.13
N ASN A 141 -13.56 -6.42 12.15
CA ASN A 141 -12.33 -6.66 11.39
C ASN A 141 -11.28 -7.47 12.14
N VAL A 142 -11.41 -7.68 13.46
CA VAL A 142 -10.53 -8.59 14.22
C VAL A 142 -10.48 -9.99 13.62
N ARG A 143 -11.56 -10.45 12.95
CA ARG A 143 -11.59 -11.74 12.23
C ARG A 143 -10.51 -11.87 11.14
N TRP A 144 -10.03 -10.75 10.60
CA TRP A 144 -9.01 -10.66 9.55
C TRP A 144 -7.60 -10.43 10.10
N VAL A 145 -7.47 -10.15 11.40
CA VAL A 145 -6.19 -9.95 12.08
C VAL A 145 -5.90 -11.15 12.99
N GLY A 146 -6.93 -11.85 13.45
CA GLY A 146 -6.79 -12.94 14.39
C GLY A 146 -6.58 -12.41 15.82
N PRO A 147 -7.11 -13.11 16.84
CA PRO A 147 -7.00 -12.67 18.23
C PRO A 147 -5.55 -12.73 18.74
N GLU A 148 -4.74 -13.64 18.19
CA GLU A 148 -3.37 -13.92 18.63
C GLU A 148 -2.34 -12.94 18.06
N GLY A 149 -2.72 -12.08 17.11
CA GLY A 149 -1.79 -11.19 16.45
C GLY A 149 -0.77 -11.93 15.56
N TYR A 150 0.34 -11.26 15.22
CA TYR A 150 1.36 -11.84 14.33
C TYR A 150 2.30 -12.74 15.11
N GLN A 151 2.39 -14.00 14.71
CA GLN A 151 3.23 -15.01 15.35
C GLN A 151 4.42 -15.41 14.48
N GLY A 152 4.77 -14.60 13.46
CA GLY A 152 5.96 -14.82 12.64
C GLY A 152 5.74 -15.68 11.38
N LEU A 153 4.50 -15.91 10.93
CA LEU A 153 4.20 -16.71 9.74
C LEU A 153 5.04 -16.31 8.51
N VAL A 154 5.07 -15.03 8.16
CA VAL A 154 5.79 -14.53 6.99
C VAL A 154 7.31 -14.70 7.16
N ALA A 155 7.82 -14.54 8.38
CA ALA A 155 9.24 -14.74 8.67
C ALA A 155 9.65 -16.21 8.48
N ARG A 156 8.84 -17.16 8.98
CA ARG A 156 9.06 -18.60 8.76
C ARG A 156 9.00 -18.97 7.28
N GLN A 157 8.00 -18.45 6.56
CA GLN A 157 7.85 -18.66 5.12
C GLN A 157 9.06 -18.11 4.34
N LEU A 158 9.55 -16.92 4.70
CA LEU A 158 10.71 -16.30 4.06
C LEU A 158 11.99 -17.09 4.31
N GLN A 159 12.17 -17.61 5.53
CA GLN A 159 13.31 -18.46 5.86
C GLN A 159 13.31 -19.72 4.98
N ALA A 160 12.17 -20.42 4.91
CA ALA A 160 12.01 -21.58 4.06
C ALA A 160 12.28 -21.28 2.57
N PHE A 161 11.79 -20.15 2.06
CA PHE A 161 12.05 -19.71 0.68
C PHE A 161 13.53 -19.46 0.40
N ARG A 162 14.24 -18.80 1.33
CA ARG A 162 15.69 -18.56 1.20
C ARG A 162 16.48 -19.85 1.23
N ASP A 163 16.10 -20.79 2.09
CA ASP A 163 16.77 -22.09 2.20
C ASP A 163 16.56 -22.94 0.93
N ALA A 164 15.37 -22.83 0.30
CA ALA A 164 15.10 -23.47 -1.00
C ALA A 164 15.94 -22.88 -2.14
N LYS A 165 16.17 -21.55 -2.16
CA LYS A 165 17.00 -20.88 -3.19
C LYS A 165 18.50 -21.16 -3.10
N LYS A 166 18.99 -21.67 -1.97
CA LYS A 166 20.40 -22.02 -1.77
C LYS A 166 20.75 -23.44 -2.23
N ARG A 167 19.74 -24.27 -2.50
CA ARG A 167 19.88 -25.61 -3.07
C ARG A 167 19.89 -25.54 -4.59
#